data_AF-A0A661MUF4-F1
#
_entry.id   AF-A0A661MUF4-F1
#
_cell.length_a   1.000
_cell.length_b   1.000
_cell.length_c   1.000
_cell.angle_alpha   90.00
_cell.angle_beta   90.00
_cell.angle_gamma   90.00
#
_symmetry.space_group_name_H-M   'P 1'
#
loop_
_entity.id
_entity.type
_entity.pdbx_description
1 polymer ?
#
loop_
_entity_poly.entity_id
_entity_poly.type
_entity_poly.pdbx_seq_one_letter_code
_entity_poly.pdbx_strand_id
1 'polypeptide(L)'
;MAEREFSEESARIIDEEVRRIVDEAYKDSERLLTENWSKVEAVAEALLRYETLTDSDVDTLMSGGVLDKPTVSDLLADAAKKNPPPTPEPDSGEEPELPPGAMPSPA
;
A
#
# COMPACT_ATOMS: atom_id res chain seq x y z
N MET A 1 -11.63 -21.78 32.78
CA MET A 1 -12.47 -20.84 32.01
C MET A 1 -13.61 -20.42 32.92
N ALA A 2 -13.98 -19.14 32.96
CA ALA A 2 -15.00 -18.67 33.90
C ALA A 2 -16.36 -19.24 33.49
N GLU A 3 -16.80 -20.30 34.18
CA GLU A 3 -18.18 -20.78 34.15
C GLU A 3 -19.03 -19.65 34.72
N ARG A 4 -19.73 -18.95 33.83
CA ARG A 4 -20.57 -17.81 34.18
C ARG A 4 -21.88 -18.35 34.75
N GLU A 5 -21.97 -18.47 36.08
CA GLU A 5 -23.20 -18.87 36.80
C GLU A 5 -24.28 -17.78 36.71
N PHE A 6 -24.92 -17.64 35.55
CA PHE A 6 -26.05 -16.75 35.36
C PHE A 6 -27.27 -17.56 34.91
N SER A 7 -28.48 -17.09 35.23
CA SER A 7 -29.70 -17.68 34.67
C SER A 7 -29.74 -17.53 33.14
N GLU A 8 -30.44 -18.42 32.44
CA GLU A 8 -30.59 -18.33 30.97
C GLU A 8 -31.15 -16.97 30.52
N GLU A 9 -32.05 -16.38 31.32
CA GLU A 9 -32.59 -15.04 31.09
C GLU A 9 -31.51 -13.96 31.22
N SER A 10 -30.70 -14.02 32.27
CA SER A 10 -29.58 -13.09 32.46
C SER A 10 -28.55 -13.21 31.34
N ALA A 11 -28.24 -14.44 30.91
CA ALA A 11 -27.33 -14.69 29.80
C ALA A 11 -27.85 -14.09 28.49
N ARG A 12 -29.15 -14.24 28.20
CA ARG A 12 -29.78 -13.65 27.02
C ARG A 12 -29.69 -12.12 27.04
N ILE A 13 -29.99 -11.49 28.18
CA ILE A 13 -29.92 -10.03 28.33
C ILE A 13 -28.48 -9.55 28.10
N ILE A 14 -27.49 -10.26 28.63
CA ILE A 14 -26.07 -9.92 28.43
C ILE A 14 -25.72 -9.96 26.93
N ASP A 15 -26.09 -11.02 26.23
CA ASP A 15 -25.78 -11.16 24.80
C ASP A 15 -26.47 -10.09 23.95
N GLU A 16 -27.71 -9.73 24.29
CA GLU A 16 -28.45 -8.64 23.64
C GLU A 16 -27.75 -7.29 23.84
N GLU A 17 -27.30 -6.98 25.06
CA GLU A 17 -26.59 -5.74 25.35
C GLU A 17 -25.21 -5.68 24.71
N VAL A 18 -24.48 -6.80 24.67
CA VAL A 18 -23.21 -6.88 23.95
C VAL A 18 -23.41 -6.58 22.48
N ARG A 19 -24.42 -7.19 21.85
CA ARG A 19 -24.75 -6.90 20.44
C ARG A 19 -25.09 -5.43 20.24
N ARG A 20 -25.96 -4.87 21.09
CA ARG A 20 -26.37 -3.47 21.02
C ARG A 20 -25.17 -2.52 21.07
N ILE A 21 -24.25 -2.73 22.02
CA ILE A 21 -23.04 -1.90 22.18
C ILE A 21 -22.14 -1.99 20.94
N VAL A 22 -21.93 -3.20 20.41
CA VAL A 22 -21.09 -3.40 19.22
C VAL A 22 -21.72 -2.72 18.00
N ASP A 23 -23.02 -2.88 17.79
CA ASP A 23 -23.74 -2.27 16.67
C ASP A 23 -23.74 -0.74 16.74
N GLU A 24 -23.90 -0.17 17.95
CA GLU A 24 -23.80 1.28 18.18
C GLU A 24 -22.39 1.78 17.87
N ALA A 25 -21.35 1.14 18.42
CA ALA A 25 -19.96 1.51 18.19
C ALA A 25 -19.57 1.41 16.71
N TYR A 26 -20.07 0.40 15.99
CA TYR A 26 -19.85 0.25 14.55
C TYR A 26 -20.47 1.42 13.77
N LYS A 27 -21.74 1.73 14.03
CA LYS A 27 -22.45 2.84 13.36
C LYS A 27 -21.79 4.18 13.65
N ASP A 28 -21.36 4.40 14.89
CA ASP A 28 -20.63 5.62 15.24
C ASP A 28 -19.29 5.73 14.53
N SER A 29 -18.55 4.63 14.42
CA SER A 29 -17.29 4.57 13.68
C SER A 29 -17.50 4.84 12.20
N GLU A 30 -18.49 4.19 11.58
CA GLU A 30 -18.86 4.40 10.17
C GLU A 30 -19.25 5.86 9.91
N ARG A 31 -20.08 6.44 10.78
CA ARG A 31 -20.47 7.85 10.71
C ARG A 31 -19.26 8.77 10.81
N LEU A 32 -18.37 8.57 11.79
CA LEU A 32 -17.18 9.39 11.97
C LEU A 32 -16.24 9.33 10.76
N LEU A 33 -16.04 8.13 10.20
CA LEU A 33 -15.22 7.95 8.99
C LEU A 33 -15.85 8.62 7.78
N THR A 34 -17.16 8.49 7.60
CA THR A 34 -17.90 9.08 6.48
C THR A 34 -17.92 10.61 6.55
N GLU A 35 -18.18 11.18 7.73
CA GLU A 35 -18.14 12.63 7.96
C GLU A 35 -16.75 13.23 7.72
N ASN A 36 -15.68 12.44 7.91
CA ASN A 36 -14.29 12.86 7.74
C ASN A 36 -13.60 12.20 6.53
N TRP A 37 -14.37 11.82 5.50
CA TRP A 37 -13.85 11.04 4.38
C TRP A 37 -12.62 11.65 3.69
N SER A 38 -12.56 12.98 3.59
CA SER A 38 -11.40 13.69 3.03
C SER A 38 -10.09 13.42 3.80
N LYS A 39 -10.15 13.26 5.13
CA LYS A 39 -8.99 12.91 5.94
C LYS A 39 -8.60 11.44 5.76
N VAL A 40 -9.60 10.56 5.61
CA VAL A 40 -9.37 9.13 5.32
C VAL A 40 -8.63 9.00 3.98
N GLU A 41 -9.09 9.71 2.95
CA GLU A 41 -8.45 9.76 1.63
C GLU A 41 -7.03 10.33 1.71
N ALA A 42 -6.81 11.42 2.44
CA ALA A 42 -5.47 11.99 2.64
C ALA A 42 -4.48 11.00 3.28
N VAL A 43 -4.92 10.25 4.30
CA VAL A 43 -4.09 9.23 4.94
C VAL A 43 -3.82 8.05 4.00
N ALA A 44 -4.83 7.60 3.24
CA ALA A 44 -4.68 6.53 2.26
C ALA A 44 -3.70 6.90 1.14
N GLU A 45 -3.82 8.11 0.57
CA GLU A 45 -2.89 8.61 -0.43
C GLU A 45 -1.46 8.74 0.11
N ALA A 46 -1.32 9.23 1.35
CA ALA A 46 -0.02 9.35 1.98
C ALA A 46 0.64 7.98 2.19
N LEU A 47 -0.12 6.97 2.63
CA LEU A 47 0.38 5.59 2.74
C LEU A 47 0.80 5.02 1.38
N LEU A 48 0.10 5.34 0.29
CA LEU A 48 0.53 4.93 -1.04
C LEU A 48 1.86 5.58 -1.47
N ARG A 49 2.10 6.83 -1.09
CA ARG A 49 3.33 7.56 -1.45
C ARG A 49 4.53 7.18 -0.58
N TYR A 50 4.27 6.88 0.69
CA TYR A 50 5.30 6.78 1.73
C TYR A 50 5.38 5.44 2.45
N GLU A 51 4.44 4.51 2.20
CA GLU A 51 4.31 3.16 2.77
C GLU A 51 4.04 3.10 4.28
N THR A 52 4.78 3.88 5.08
CA THR A 52 4.64 3.97 6.54
C THR A 52 4.46 5.43 6.95
N LEU A 53 3.56 5.67 7.91
CA LEU A 53 3.35 6.95 8.55
C LEU A 53 3.68 6.85 10.05
N THR A 54 4.33 7.86 10.59
CA THR A 54 4.49 8.02 12.04
C THR A 54 3.28 8.73 12.63
N ASP A 55 3.18 8.76 13.96
CA ASP A 55 2.16 9.51 14.69
C ASP A 55 2.12 11.00 14.27
N SER A 56 3.28 11.66 14.21
CA SER A 56 3.40 13.06 13.77
C SER A 56 2.97 13.29 12.32
N ASP A 57 3.19 12.31 11.43
CA ASP A 57 2.75 12.39 10.05
C ASP A 57 1.21 12.37 9.97
N VAL A 58 0.59 11.47 10.74
CA VAL A 58 -0.87 11.37 10.81
C VAL A 58 -1.47 12.65 11.38
N ASP A 59 -0.93 13.21 12.46
CA ASP A 59 -1.39 14.49 13.02
C ASP A 59 -1.30 15.65 12.03
N THR A 60 -0.23 15.68 11.24
CA THR A 60 -0.04 16.67 10.18
C THR A 60 -1.13 16.54 9.12
N LEU A 61 -1.41 15.32 8.66
CA LEU A 61 -2.48 15.05 7.68
C LEU A 61 -3.87 15.36 8.24
N MET A 62 -4.13 15.02 9.50
CA MET A 62 -5.41 15.31 10.18
C MET A 62 -5.67 16.81 10.31
N SER A 63 -4.61 17.62 10.38
CA SER A 63 -4.64 19.08 10.41
C SER A 63 -4.71 19.73 9.01
N GLY A 64 -4.69 18.93 7.94
CA GLY A 64 -4.67 19.41 6.54
C GLY A 64 -3.28 19.87 6.05
N GLY A 65 -2.22 19.49 6.76
CA GLY A 65 -0.84 19.76 6.37
C GLY A 65 -0.31 18.80 5.29
N VAL A 66 0.91 19.05 4.84
CA VAL A 66 1.60 18.25 3.81
C VAL A 66 2.86 17.63 4.42
N LEU A 67 3.13 16.37 4.09
CA LEU A 67 4.34 15.67 4.54
C LEU A 67 5.55 16.04 3.67
N ASP A 68 6.64 16.42 4.31
CA ASP A 68 7.93 16.71 3.67
C ASP A 68 8.92 15.57 3.94
N LYS A 69 8.72 14.45 3.23
CA LYS A 69 9.62 13.29 3.28
C LYS A 69 9.77 12.69 1.88
N PRO A 70 10.91 12.04 1.57
CA PRO A 70 11.10 11.42 0.27
C PRO A 70 10.06 10.32 0.03
N THR A 71 9.50 10.28 -1.17
CA THR A 71 8.56 9.23 -1.55
C THR A 71 9.27 7.91 -1.79
N VAL A 72 8.53 6.82 -1.81
CA VAL A 72 9.07 5.50 -2.19
C VAL A 72 9.74 5.55 -3.57
N SER A 73 9.15 6.28 -4.52
CA SER A 73 9.73 6.46 -5.85
C SER A 73 11.08 7.18 -5.81
N ASP A 74 11.24 8.19 -4.96
CA ASP A 74 12.50 8.91 -4.78
C ASP A 74 13.59 8.02 -4.17
N LEU A 75 13.22 7.23 -3.16
CA LEU A 75 14.13 6.29 -2.50
C LEU A 75 14.60 5.20 -3.47
N LEU A 76 13.71 4.68 -4.31
CA LEU A 76 14.05 3.71 -5.36
C LEU A 76 14.96 4.32 -6.43
N ALA A 77 14.69 5.55 -6.86
CA ALA A 77 15.53 6.26 -7.82
C ALA A 77 16.95 6.50 -7.27
N ASP A 78 17.08 6.88 -6.00
CA ASP A 78 18.38 7.08 -5.37
C ASP A 78 19.14 5.77 -5.11
N ALA A 79 18.43 4.67 -4.82
CA ALA A 79 19.04 3.34 -4.75
C ALA A 79 19.60 2.89 -6.11
N ALA A 80 18.86 3.11 -7.20
CA ALA A 80 19.29 2.80 -8.56
C ALA A 80 20.51 3.62 -9.01
N LYS A 81 20.61 4.89 -8.58
CA LYS A 81 21.80 5.72 -8.83
C LYS A 81 23.04 5.22 -8.09
N LYS A 82 22.88 4.70 -6.87
CA LYS A 82 24.00 4.23 -6.03
C LYS A 82 24.55 2.87 -6.48
N ASN A 83 23.73 2.02 -7.08
CA ASN A 83 24.13 0.73 -7.66
C ASN A 83 23.62 0.63 -9.10
N PRO A 84 24.36 1.17 -10.10
CA PRO A 84 23.95 1.04 -11.47
C PRO A 84 23.90 -0.46 -11.85
N PRO A 85 22.89 -0.91 -12.60
CA PRO A 85 22.90 -2.26 -13.15
C PRO A 85 24.18 -2.44 -13.98
N PRO A 86 24.78 -3.64 -14.02
CA PRO A 86 25.86 -3.90 -14.94
C PRO A 86 25.35 -3.56 -16.33
N THR A 87 26.01 -2.61 -16.99
CA THR A 87 25.70 -2.23 -18.36
C THR A 87 25.66 -3.53 -19.17
N PRO A 88 24.59 -3.85 -19.92
CA PRO A 88 24.71 -4.88 -20.92
C PRO A 88 25.85 -4.44 -21.83
N GLU A 89 26.95 -5.19 -21.81
CA GLU A 89 28.01 -5.01 -22.79
C GLU A 89 27.33 -5.03 -24.15
N PRO A 90 27.64 -4.08 -25.05
CA PRO A 90 27.12 -4.16 -26.39
C PRO A 90 27.56 -5.51 -26.91
N ASP A 91 26.60 -6.39 -27.16
CA ASP A 91 26.77 -7.59 -27.96
C ASP A 91 27.28 -7.07 -29.31
N SER A 92 28.60 -6.98 -29.43
CA SER A 92 29.28 -6.72 -30.68
C SER A 92 28.99 -7.94 -31.53
N GLY A 93 27.85 -7.89 -32.19
CA GLY A 93 27.45 -8.83 -33.21
C GLY A 93 28.57 -8.87 -34.24
N GLU A 94 29.45 -9.85 -34.11
CA GLU A 94 30.22 -10.34 -35.24
C GLU A 94 29.19 -10.86 -36.23
N GLU A 95 28.88 -10.04 -37.24
CA GLU A 95 28.24 -10.51 -38.46
C GLU A 95 29.02 -11.74 -38.93
N PRO A 96 28.39 -12.91 -39.08
CA PRO A 96 29.09 -14.04 -39.65
C PRO A 96 29.42 -13.70 -41.10
N GLU A 97 30.71 -13.48 -41.39
CA GLU A 97 31.21 -13.24 -42.75
C GLU A 97 30.83 -14.43 -43.64
N LEU A 98 29.82 -14.22 -44.49
CA LEU A 98 29.49 -15.16 -45.54
C LEU A 98 30.62 -15.17 -46.57
N PRO A 99 31.13 -16.35 -46.98
CA PRO A 99 32.21 -16.43 -47.96
C PRO A 99 31.73 -15.89 -49.33
N PRO A 100 32.59 -15.18 -50.08
CA PRO A 100 32.19 -14.53 -51.32
C PRO A 100 32.01 -15.58 -52.41
N GLY A 101 30.76 -15.90 -52.78
CA GLY A 101 30.53 -16.81 -53.91
C GLY A 101 29.12 -17.36 -54.18
N ALA A 102 28.10 -17.07 -53.38
CA ALA A 102 26.78 -17.65 -53.59
C ALA A 102 25.77 -16.63 -54.16
N MET A 103 25.86 -16.33 -55.46
CA MET A 103 24.70 -15.80 -56.19
C MET A 103 23.78 -16.97 -56.58
N PRO A 104 22.49 -16.98 -56.20
CA PRO A 104 21.55 -17.92 -56.81
C PRO A 104 21.16 -17.42 -58.20
N SER A 105 21.27 -18.27 -59.22
CA SER A 105 20.60 -18.06 -60.51
C SER A 105 19.16 -18.57 -60.44
N PRO A 106 18.21 -17.93 -61.16
CA PRO A 106 16.80 -18.29 -61.11
C PRO A 106 16.52 -19.51 -61.99
N ALA A 107 15.62 -20.38 -61.52
CA ALA A 107 14.84 -21.31 -62.32
C ALA A 107 13.48 -21.53 -61.63
#